data_AF-A0A8X8XYL1-F1
#
_entry.id   AF-A0A8X8XYL1-F1
#
_cell.length_a   1.000
_cell.length_b   1.000
_cell.length_c   1.000
_cell.angle_alpha   90.00
_cell.angle_beta   90.00
_cell.angle_gamma   90.00
#
_symmetry.space_group_name_H-M   'P 1'
#
loop_
_entity.id
_entity.type
_entity.pdbx_description
1 polymer ?
#
loop_
_entity_poly.entity_id
_entity_poly.type
_entity_poly.pdbx_seq_one_letter_code
_entity_poly.pdbx_strand_id
1 'polypeptide(L)'
;MLPFMAQGHLIPFLALANQIAFTITIATTPLNVRHLRAASTQPSPHIHFAALPFNSADHSLPPETENTDSLPHHLIIDLCHASTSLEPPFRST
;
A
#
# COMPACT_ATOMS: atom_id res chain seq x y z
N MET A 1 5.69 -6.50 -6.12
CA MET A 1 6.25 -5.37 -5.35
C MET A 1 5.41 -5.16 -4.11
N LEU A 2 6.06 -4.91 -2.97
CA LEU A 2 5.41 -4.71 -1.67
C LEU A 2 5.96 -3.42 -1.04
N PRO A 3 5.55 -2.23 -1.54
CA PRO A 3 5.97 -0.96 -0.97
C PRO A 3 5.40 -0.76 0.44
N PHE A 4 6.14 -0.04 1.29
CA PHE A 4 5.61 0.40 2.56
C PHE A 4 4.49 1.43 2.35
N MET A 5 3.57 1.50 3.31
CA MET A 5 2.35 2.33 3.30
C MET A 5 2.64 3.81 3.57
N ALA A 6 3.51 4.40 2.74
CA ALA A 6 3.88 5.81 2.79
C ALA A 6 3.91 6.36 1.36
N GLN A 7 3.45 7.61 1.17
CA GLN A 7 3.41 8.23 -0.16
C GLN A 7 4.79 8.23 -0.86
N GLY A 8 5.86 8.51 -0.10
CA GLY A 8 7.24 8.47 -0.57
C GLY A 8 7.76 7.06 -0.95
N HIS A 9 7.00 6.00 -0.66
CA HIS A 9 7.28 4.64 -1.11
C HIS A 9 6.32 4.20 -2.22
N LEU A 10 5.02 4.49 -2.07
CA LEU A 10 3.98 4.09 -3.03
C LEU A 10 4.19 4.70 -4.42
N ILE A 11 4.40 6.02 -4.51
CA ILE A 11 4.53 6.70 -5.81
C ILE A 11 5.83 6.31 -6.53
N PRO A 12 7.00 6.25 -5.87
CA PRO A 12 8.22 5.78 -6.55
C PRO A 12 8.14 4.32 -7.01
N PHE A 13 7.49 3.43 -6.26
CA PHE A 13 7.29 2.04 -6.71
C PHE A 13 6.34 1.96 -7.91
N LEU A 14 5.29 2.78 -7.97
CA LEU A 14 4.43 2.89 -9.15
C LEU A 14 5.22 3.41 -10.36
N ALA A 15 6.04 4.45 -10.18
CA ALA A 15 6.90 4.97 -11.25
C ALA A 15 7.88 3.91 -11.75
N LEU A 16 8.53 3.18 -10.84
CA LEU A 16 9.44 2.09 -11.17
C LEU A 16 8.72 0.96 -11.92
N ALA A 17 7.51 0.58 -11.50
CA ALA A 17 6.72 -0.43 -12.17
C ALA A 17 6.36 -0.06 -13.62
N ASN A 18 6.18 1.23 -13.91
CA ASN A 18 5.96 1.72 -15.27
C ASN A 18 7.23 1.70 -16.15
N GLN A 19 8.42 1.69 -15.55
CA GLN A 19 9.69 1.78 -16.28
C GLN A 19 10.30 0.43 -16.64
N ILE A 20 9.94 -0.64 -15.93
CA ILE A 20 10.52 -1.96 -16.14
C ILE A 20 9.58 -2.85 -16.95
N ALA A 21 10.12 -3.58 -17.94
CA ALA A 21 9.34 -4.37 -18.90
C ALA A 21 8.92 -5.74 -18.33
N PHE A 22 8.20 -5.73 -17.20
CA PHE A 22 7.70 -6.94 -16.54
C PHE A 22 6.21 -6.80 -16.18
N THR A 23 5.53 -7.95 -16.05
CA THR A 23 4.24 -7.99 -15.38
C THR A 23 4.45 -7.90 -13.87
N ILE A 24 3.92 -6.86 -13.24
CA ILE A 24 4.15 -6.52 -11.84
C ILE A 24 2.81 -6.46 -11.13
N THR A 25 2.75 -7.11 -9.97
CA THR A 25 1.69 -6.85 -8.99
C THR A 25 2.23 -5.98 -7.87
N ILE A 26 1.61 -4.83 -7.63
CA ILE A 26 1.86 -3.98 -6.46
C ILE A 26 0.83 -4.36 -5.40
N ALA A 27 1.28 -5.03 -4.34
CA ALA A 27 0.45 -5.42 -3.21
C ALA A 27 0.55 -4.36 -2.10
N THR A 28 -0.58 -3.93 -1.57
CA THR A 28 -0.69 -2.98 -0.45
C THR A 28 -2.11 -3.04 0.13
N THR A 29 -2.48 -2.13 1.03
CA THR A 29 -3.78 -2.11 1.69
C THR A 29 -4.90 -1.53 0.81
N PRO A 30 -6.19 -1.71 1.15
CA PRO A 30 -7.30 -1.33 0.28
C PRO A 30 -7.35 0.16 -0.09
N LEU A 31 -7.11 1.07 0.86
CA LEU A 31 -7.09 2.51 0.59
C LEU A 31 -5.88 2.92 -0.26
N ASN A 32 -4.72 2.32 0.00
CA ASN A 32 -3.52 2.57 -0.81
C ASN A 32 -3.66 2.04 -2.24
N VAL A 33 -4.38 0.93 -2.47
CA VAL A 33 -4.73 0.46 -3.82
C VAL A 33 -5.60 1.49 -4.54
N ARG A 34 -6.61 2.06 -3.86
CA ARG A 34 -7.45 3.12 -4.43
C ARG A 34 -6.61 4.35 -4.80
N HIS A 35 -5.71 4.76 -3.91
CA HIS A 35 -4.78 5.87 -4.15
C HIS A 35 -3.88 5.63 -5.37
N LEU A 36 -3.27 4.44 -5.47
CA LEU A 36 -2.42 4.07 -6.60
C LEU A 36 -3.17 4.01 -7.93
N ARG A 37 -4.41 3.50 -7.94
CA ARG A 37 -5.26 3.51 -9.14
C ARG A 37 -5.58 4.94 -9.58
N ALA A 38 -5.86 5.84 -8.64
CA ALA A 38 -6.09 7.25 -8.95
C ALA A 38 -4.82 7.95 -9.44
N ALA A 39 -3.65 7.59 -8.92
CA ALA A 39 -2.35 8.13 -9.34
C ALA A 39 -1.87 7.59 -10.70
N SER A 40 -2.39 6.43 -11.13
CA SER A 40 -2.06 5.82 -12.42
C SER A 40 -2.84 6.50 -13.55
N THR A 41 -2.22 7.53 -14.15
CA THR A 41 -2.82 8.31 -15.26
C THR A 41 -2.93 7.53 -16.57
N GLN A 42 -2.05 6.53 -16.77
CA GLN A 42 -2.08 5.61 -17.91
C GLN A 42 -1.97 4.17 -17.37
N PRO A 43 -3.09 3.47 -17.19
CA PRO A 43 -3.09 2.10 -16.70
C PRO A 43 -2.34 1.17 -17.65
N SER A 44 -1.19 0.67 -17.24
CA SER A 44 -0.48 -0.39 -17.98
C SER A 44 -1.19 -1.73 -17.74
N PRO A 45 -1.49 -2.51 -18.80
CA PRO A 45 -2.07 -3.85 -18.63
C PRO A 45 -1.15 -4.83 -17.90
N HIS A 46 0.13 -4.49 -17.78
CA HIS A 46 1.14 -5.28 -17.08
C HIS A 46 1.28 -4.91 -15.59
N ILE A 47 0.56 -3.88 -15.12
CA ILE A 47 0.59 -3.48 -13.72
C ILE A 47 -0.75 -3.85 -13.07
N HIS A 48 -0.67 -4.77 -12.11
CA HIS A 48 -1.79 -5.20 -11.30
C HIS A 48 -1.67 -4.63 -9.88
N PHE A 49 -2.81 -4.41 -9.24
CA PHE A 49 -2.88 -3.98 -7.84
C PHE A 49 -3.59 -5.05 -7.02
N ALA A 50 -2.96 -5.51 -5.95
CA ALA A 50 -3.53 -6.47 -5.00
C ALA A 50 -3.80 -5.78 -3.66
N ALA A 51 -5.04 -5.88 -3.18
CA ALA A 51 -5.43 -5.36 -1.88
C ALA A 51 -5.28 -6.46 -0.82
N LEU A 52 -4.31 -6.28 0.08
CA LEU A 52 -4.14 -7.09 1.27
C LEU A 52 -5.14 -6.61 2.33
N PRO A 53 -5.90 -7.52 2.97
CA PRO A 53 -6.81 -7.16 4.06
C PRO A 53 -6.06 -6.40 5.16
N PHE A 54 -6.57 -5.21 5.48
CA PHE A 54 -6.05 -4.37 6.54
C PHE A 54 -7.20 -3.50 7.05
N ASN A 55 -7.23 -3.31 8.37
CA ASN A 55 -8.19 -2.45 9.03
C ASN A 55 -7.47 -1.73 10.16
N SER A 56 -7.33 -0.41 10.04
CA SER A 56 -6.58 0.41 11.00
C SER A 56 -7.18 0.33 12.42
N ALA A 57 -8.49 0.16 12.54
CA ALA A 57 -9.17 0.05 13.84
C ALA A 57 -8.75 -1.19 14.65
N ASP A 58 -8.33 -2.28 13.99
CA ASP A 58 -7.86 -3.50 14.66
C ASP A 58 -6.48 -3.30 15.31
N HIS A 59 -5.82 -2.18 15.03
CA HIS A 59 -4.47 -1.85 15.48
C HIS A 59 -4.42 -0.59 16.36
N SER A 60 -5.55 -0.16 16.93
CA SER A 60 -5.64 1.06 17.74
C SER A 60 -5.29 2.35 16.96
N LEU A 61 -5.37 2.31 15.63
CA LEU A 61 -5.24 3.48 14.77
C LEU A 61 -6.64 4.07 14.48
N PRO A 62 -6.75 5.37 14.17
CA PRO A 62 -7.99 5.97 13.71
C PRO A 62 -8.57 5.21 12.49
N PRO A 63 -9.89 5.18 12.29
CA PRO A 63 -10.48 4.51 11.14
C PRO A 63 -9.99 5.13 9.83
N GLU A 64 -9.88 4.31 8.79
CA GLU A 64 -9.46 4.72 7.43
C GLU A 64 -8.06 5.35 7.35
N THR A 65 -7.16 4.99 8.28
CA THR A 65 -5.77 5.47 8.30
C THR A 65 -4.79 4.36 7.95
N GLU A 66 -4.57 4.17 6.66
CA GLU A 66 -3.71 3.12 6.13
C GLU A 66 -2.40 3.67 5.56
N ASN A 67 -2.11 4.96 5.72
CA ASN A 67 -0.91 5.60 5.19
C ASN A 67 -0.33 6.59 6.20
N THR A 68 0.99 6.75 6.19
CA THR A 68 1.67 7.74 7.04
C THR A 68 1.16 9.17 6.87
N ASP A 69 0.68 9.56 5.69
CA ASP A 69 0.14 10.91 5.44
C ASP A 69 -1.27 11.12 6.02
N SER A 70 -2.00 10.03 6.26
CA SER A 70 -3.32 10.01 6.89
C SER A 70 -3.28 10.00 8.42
N LEU A 71 -2.08 9.95 9.02
CA LEU A 71 -1.87 9.79 10.46
C LEU A 71 -1.20 10.99 11.13
N PRO A 72 -1.55 11.30 12.39
CA PRO A 72 -0.70 12.08 13.26
C PRO A 72 0.69 11.43 13.41
N HIS A 73 1.76 12.24 13.39
CA HIS A 73 3.15 11.75 13.43
C HIS A 73 3.47 10.78 14.58
N HIS A 74 2.84 10.97 15.74
CA HIS A 74 3.07 10.11 16.92
C HIS A 74 2.52 8.68 16.74
N LEU A 75 1.63 8.43 15.77
CA LEU A 75 1.05 7.13 15.46
C LEU A 75 1.75 6.39 14.30
N ILE A 76 2.78 6.99 13.69
CA ILE A 76 3.51 6.35 12.57
C ILE A 76 4.17 5.03 13.03
N ILE A 77 4.69 4.98 14.26
CA ILE A 77 5.26 3.76 14.81
C ILE A 77 4.21 2.67 14.99
N ASP A 78 2.99 3.04 15.40
CA ASP A 78 1.87 2.10 15.51
C ASP A 78 1.47 1.54 14.14
N LEU A 79 1.49 2.37 13.08
CA LEU A 79 1.32 1.90 11.70
C LEU A 79 2.45 0.95 11.26
N CYS A 80 3.69 1.21 11.64
CA CYS A 80 4.81 0.29 11.39
C CYS A 80 4.56 -1.07 12.06
N HIS A 81 4.10 -1.10 13.32
CA HIS A 81 3.72 -2.33 14.00
C HIS A 81 2.53 -3.02 13.32
N ALA A 82 1.48 -2.27 12.99
CA ALA A 82 0.30 -2.76 12.29
C ALA A 82 0.64 -3.40 10.94
N SER A 83 1.65 -2.86 10.24
CA SER A 83 2.10 -3.39 8.94
C SER A 83 2.53 -4.86 8.97
N THR A 84 2.95 -5.37 10.13
CA THR A 84 3.33 -6.79 10.29
C THR A 84 2.15 -7.74 10.12
N SER A 85 0.91 -7.27 10.35
CA SER A 85 -0.32 -8.03 10.11
C SER A 85 -0.57 -8.36 8.64
N LEU A 86 0.15 -7.69 7.72
CA LEU A 86 0.07 -7.94 6.28
C LEU A 86 0.84 -9.19 5.85
N GLU A 87 1.71 -9.75 6.70
CA GLU A 87 2.49 -10.94 6.35
C GLU A 87 1.60 -12.17 6.09
N PRO A 88 0.69 -12.58 7.00
CA PRO A 88 -0.17 -13.74 6.76
C PRO A 88 -0.99 -13.65 5.45
N PRO A 89 -1.74 -12.55 5.16
CA PRO A 89 -2.49 -12.48 3.91
C PRO A 89 -1.58 -12.45 2.68
N PHE A 90 -0.41 -11.82 2.75
CA PHE A 90 0.55 -11.81 1.65
C PHE A 90 1.08 -13.20 1.31
N ARG A 91 1.35 -14.05 2.32
CA ARG A 91 1.82 -15.43 2.10
C ARG A 91 0.76 -16.35 1.52
N SER A 92 -0.52 -16.04 1.70
CA SER A 92 -1.64 -16.80 1.16
C SER A 92 -2.10 -16.36 -0.23
N THR A 93 -1.47 -15.33 -0.81
CA THR A 93 -1.82 -14.77 -2.12
C THR A 93 -1.07 -15.46 -3.25
#